data_AF-A0A7G1IH33-F1
#
_entry.id   AF-A0A7G1IH33-F1
#
_cell.length_a   1.000
_cell.length_b   1.000
_cell.length_c   1.000
_cell.angle_alpha   90.00
_cell.angle_beta   90.00
_cell.angle_gamma   90.00
#
_symmetry.space_group_name_H-M   'P 1'
#
loop_
_entity.id
_entity.type
_entity.pdbx_description
1 polymer ?
#
loop_
_entity_poly.entity_id
_entity_poly.type
_entity_poly.pdbx_seq_one_letter_code
_entity_poly.pdbx_strand_id
1 'polypeptide(L)'
;MVVHLDVEQRAAALHLGPLLSEAERRYLTCDATAEVWLQRNGQLIGAGRTTRLISRRLRRALEHRQRTCAVPGCGATRGLHAHHLRHWEDGGPTELANLVLLCPYHHRSHHRGVITITGPADALTVTDTDGRLLRPGSLARPPTQPHPPSRPAQDPPANAPTVGGTNPSNPNHHQRHHRHRIETQTHWRTTRPPTTSRTPETTTNPAPPPTPPPPASRC
;
A
#
# COMPACT_ATOMS: atom_id res chain seq x y z
N MET A 1 0.77 9.67 12.45
CA MET A 1 1.59 10.25 11.36
C MET A 1 0.72 10.33 10.13
N VAL A 2 0.55 11.53 9.61
CA VAL A 2 -0.24 11.81 8.39
C VAL A 2 0.74 12.06 7.25
N VAL A 3 0.50 11.41 6.12
CA VAL A 3 1.26 11.61 4.88
C VAL A 3 0.31 12.20 3.84
N HIS A 4 0.71 13.31 3.22
CA HIS A 4 0.04 13.87 2.06
C HIS A 4 0.66 13.23 0.82
N LEU A 5 -0.15 12.58 -0.01
CA LEU A 5 0.29 11.94 -1.25
C LEU A 5 -0.42 12.59 -2.44
N ASP A 6 0.34 13.16 -3.36
CA ASP A 6 -0.12 13.52 -4.70
C ASP A 6 0.20 12.34 -5.63
N VAL A 7 -0.86 11.66 -6.10
CA VAL A 7 -0.73 10.47 -6.95
C VAL A 7 -0.29 10.85 -8.37
N GLU A 8 -0.69 12.02 -8.87
CA GLU A 8 -0.33 12.47 -10.22
C GLU A 8 1.13 12.88 -10.29
N GLN A 9 1.58 13.66 -9.31
CA GLN A 9 2.96 14.14 -9.24
C GLN A 9 3.92 13.10 -8.66
N ARG A 10 3.40 11.98 -8.14
CA ARG A 10 4.19 10.95 -7.44
C ARG A 10 5.03 11.53 -6.30
N ALA A 11 4.46 12.51 -5.60
CA ALA A 11 5.12 13.23 -4.52
C ALA A 11 4.40 12.97 -3.20
N ALA A 12 5.14 12.86 -2.10
CA ALA A 12 4.54 12.78 -0.78
C ALA A 12 5.33 13.56 0.26
N ALA A 13 4.64 14.09 1.26
CA ALA A 13 5.23 14.81 2.38
C ALA A 13 4.61 14.36 3.70
N LEU A 14 5.39 14.42 4.77
CA LEU A 14 4.81 14.38 6.11
C LEU A 14 3.95 15.63 6.33
N HIS A 15 2.84 15.49 7.04
CA HIS A 15 2.04 16.65 7.42
C HIS A 15 2.90 17.66 8.20
N LEU A 16 3.03 18.87 7.64
CA LEU A 16 3.91 19.94 8.14
C LEU A 16 5.39 19.53 8.25
N GLY A 17 5.83 18.60 7.40
CA GLY A 17 7.19 18.07 7.39
C GLY A 17 7.80 18.00 6.00
N PRO A 18 8.99 17.38 5.87
CA PRO A 18 9.72 17.32 4.62
C PRO A 18 9.03 16.42 3.58
N LEU A 19 9.45 16.60 2.32
CA LEU A 19 9.18 15.65 1.25
C LEU A 19 9.80 14.29 1.59
N LEU A 20 9.09 13.24 1.22
CA LEU A 20 9.53 11.86 1.35
C LEU A 20 10.29 11.45 0.11
N SER A 21 11.31 10.61 0.30
CA SER A 21 11.92 9.89 -0.81
C SER A 21 10.91 8.92 -1.45
N GLU A 22 11.17 8.53 -2.70
CA GLU A 22 10.37 7.52 -3.41
C GLU A 22 10.22 6.22 -2.60
N ALA A 23 11.32 5.75 -2.00
CA ALA A 23 11.33 4.56 -1.16
C ALA A 23 10.42 4.70 0.07
N GLU A 24 10.44 5.85 0.74
CA GLU A 24 9.61 6.12 1.92
C GLU A 24 8.14 6.28 1.54
N ARG A 25 7.85 7.02 0.47
CA ARG A 25 6.51 7.20 -0.09
C ARG A 25 5.84 5.85 -0.36
N ARG A 26 6.49 4.97 -1.12
CA ARG A 26 5.95 3.65 -1.45
C ARG A 26 5.84 2.75 -0.22
N TYR A 27 6.87 2.72 0.63
CA TYR A 27 6.84 1.92 1.86
C TYR A 27 5.69 2.32 2.80
N LEU A 28 5.48 3.62 3.03
CA LEU A 28 4.45 4.11 3.94
C LEU A 28 3.04 3.92 3.39
N THR A 29 2.90 3.81 2.07
CA THR A 29 1.60 3.68 1.41
C THR A 29 1.15 2.23 1.17
N CYS A 30 2.01 1.22 1.32
CA CYS A 30 1.66 -0.18 1.02
C CYS A 30 0.46 -0.77 1.83
N ASP A 31 0.37 -0.49 3.13
CA ASP A 31 -0.71 -0.99 4.02
C ASP A 31 -1.36 0.16 4.80
N ALA A 32 -1.51 1.30 4.12
CA ALA A 32 -1.98 2.52 4.74
C ALA A 32 -3.50 2.53 4.98
N THR A 33 -3.90 3.40 5.90
CA THR A 33 -5.28 3.86 6.00
C THR A 33 -5.39 5.17 5.25
N ALA A 34 -6.09 5.21 4.12
CA ALA A 34 -6.16 6.36 3.25
C ALA A 34 -7.51 7.10 3.35
N GLU A 35 -7.47 8.40 3.11
CA GLU A 35 -8.59 9.28 2.91
C GLU A 35 -8.35 10.03 1.60
N VAL A 36 -9.35 10.09 0.74
CA VAL A 36 -9.23 10.75 -0.57
C VAL A 36 -9.67 12.20 -0.44
N TRP A 37 -8.83 13.12 -0.87
CA TRP A 37 -9.11 14.54 -0.93
C TRP A 37 -9.37 14.93 -2.38
N LEU A 38 -10.54 15.52 -2.59
CA LEU A 38 -11.00 15.99 -3.89
C LEU A 38 -10.62 17.45 -4.01
N GLN A 39 -9.82 17.77 -5.02
CA GLN A 39 -9.44 19.15 -5.33
C GLN A 39 -9.91 19.57 -6.72
N ARG A 40 -10.27 20.85 -6.83
CA ARG A 40 -10.55 21.53 -8.10
C ARG A 40 -9.83 22.86 -8.11
N ASN A 41 -8.97 23.08 -9.11
CA ASN A 41 -8.19 24.31 -9.28
C ASN A 41 -7.39 24.73 -8.02
N GLY A 42 -6.76 23.76 -7.34
CA GLY A 42 -6.01 23.99 -6.11
C GLY A 42 -6.87 24.25 -4.86
N GLN A 43 -8.20 24.22 -4.98
CA GLN A 43 -9.12 24.33 -3.85
C GLN A 43 -9.64 22.96 -3.44
N LEU A 44 -9.52 22.62 -2.15
CA LEU A 44 -10.13 21.44 -1.56
C LEU A 44 -11.66 21.58 -1.58
N ILE A 45 -12.34 20.67 -2.29
CA ILE A 45 -13.79 20.68 -2.46
C ILE A 45 -14.49 19.59 -1.64
N GLY A 46 -13.74 18.62 -1.13
CA GLY A 46 -14.27 17.58 -0.25
C GLY A 46 -13.27 16.51 0.11
N ALA A 47 -13.67 15.65 1.04
CA ALA A 47 -12.91 14.47 1.44
C ALA A 47 -13.81 13.24 1.47
N GLY A 48 -13.26 12.11 1.04
CA GLY A 48 -13.87 10.79 1.12
C GLY A 48 -13.78 10.22 2.54
N ARG A 49 -14.31 9.01 2.71
CA ARG A 49 -14.19 8.29 3.99
C ARG A 49 -12.79 7.74 4.15
N THR A 50 -12.29 7.79 5.37
CA THR A 50 -11.09 7.05 5.77
C THR A 50 -11.32 5.54 5.57
N THR A 51 -10.53 4.92 4.71
CA THR A 51 -10.57 3.49 4.40
C THR A 51 -9.19 2.86 4.53
N ARG A 52 -9.12 1.55 4.77
CA ARG A 52 -7.83 0.85 4.62
C ARG A 52 -7.63 0.51 3.17
N LEU A 53 -6.41 0.72 2.66
CA LEU A 53 -6.04 0.22 1.34
C LEU A 53 -6.24 -1.30 1.31
N ILE A 54 -5.71 -2.00 2.32
CA ILE A 54 -5.92 -3.43 2.48
C ILE A 54 -6.97 -3.68 3.55
N SER A 55 -8.15 -4.13 3.12
CA SER A 55 -9.27 -4.38 4.02
C SER A 55 -8.92 -5.45 5.07
N ARG A 56 -9.58 -5.40 6.23
CA ARG A 56 -9.38 -6.40 7.30
C ARG A 56 -9.69 -7.82 6.84
N ARG A 57 -10.68 -7.99 5.96
CA ARG A 57 -11.05 -9.29 5.39
C ARG A 57 -9.92 -9.83 4.52
N LEU A 58 -9.41 -9.00 3.62
CA LEU A 58 -8.32 -9.36 2.72
C LEU A 58 -7.03 -9.67 3.50
N ARG A 59 -6.72 -8.84 4.50
CA ARG A 59 -5.59 -9.05 5.42
C ARG A 59 -5.62 -10.42 6.10
N ARG A 60 -6.79 -10.83 6.63
CA ARG A 60 -6.94 -12.16 7.27
C ARG A 60 -6.78 -13.30 6.28
N ALA A 61 -7.33 -13.18 5.08
CA ALA A 61 -7.16 -14.18 4.04
C ALA A 61 -5.68 -14.32 3.60
N LEU A 62 -4.97 -13.19 3.53
CA LEU A 62 -3.55 -13.15 3.23
C LEU A 62 -2.73 -13.84 4.34
N GLU A 63 -3.00 -13.55 5.62
CA GLU A 63 -2.35 -14.20 6.77
C GLU A 63 -2.64 -15.70 6.86
N HIS A 64 -3.81 -16.14 6.38
CA HIS A 64 -4.13 -17.57 6.29
C HIS A 64 -3.31 -18.27 5.20
N ARG A 65 -3.19 -17.65 4.01
CA ARG A 65 -2.40 -18.17 2.88
C ARG A 65 -0.90 -18.18 3.18
N GLN A 66 -0.42 -17.14 3.85
CA GLN A 66 1.01 -16.91 4.06
C GLN A 66 1.29 -16.64 5.54
N ARG A 67 1.97 -17.59 6.20
CA ARG A 67 2.23 -17.54 7.64
C ARG A 67 3.56 -16.86 8.01
N THR A 68 4.46 -16.72 7.04
CA THR A 68 5.81 -16.18 7.21
C THR A 68 6.09 -15.09 6.19
N CYS A 69 7.16 -14.31 6.41
CA CYS A 69 7.71 -13.43 5.39
C CYS A 69 7.95 -14.18 4.07
N ALA A 70 7.58 -13.56 2.95
CA ALA A 70 7.67 -14.15 1.62
C ALA A 70 9.12 -14.34 1.10
N VAL A 71 10.08 -13.60 1.66
CA VAL A 71 11.49 -13.70 1.24
C VAL A 71 12.07 -15.07 1.63
N PRO A 72 12.67 -15.81 0.67
CA PRO A 72 13.22 -17.14 0.91
C PRO A 72 14.18 -17.21 2.10
N GLY A 73 13.94 -18.12 3.04
CA GLY A 73 14.78 -18.30 4.24
C GLY A 73 14.42 -17.40 5.42
N CYS A 74 13.49 -16.46 5.27
CA CYS A 74 13.06 -15.61 6.39
C CYS A 74 11.97 -16.32 7.23
N GLY A 75 12.30 -16.67 8.47
CA GLY A 75 11.36 -17.30 9.41
C GLY A 75 10.44 -16.34 10.18
N ALA A 76 10.39 -15.05 9.82
CA ALA A 76 9.59 -14.07 10.56
C ALA A 76 8.08 -14.35 10.40
N THR A 77 7.36 -14.47 11.53
CA THR A 77 5.91 -14.76 11.58
C THR A 77 5.08 -13.64 12.20
N ARG A 78 5.73 -12.63 12.79
CA ARG A 78 5.07 -11.53 13.51
C ARG A 78 5.44 -10.19 12.92
N GLY A 79 4.55 -9.21 13.09
CA GLY A 79 4.78 -7.85 12.60
C GLY A 79 4.86 -7.75 11.08
N LEU A 80 4.23 -8.69 10.35
CA LEU A 80 4.28 -8.70 8.90
C LEU A 80 3.48 -7.54 8.32
N HIS A 81 3.99 -6.92 7.26
CA HIS A 81 3.36 -5.87 6.49
C HIS A 81 2.85 -6.47 5.20
N ALA A 82 1.65 -6.07 4.78
CA ALA A 82 1.16 -6.44 3.47
C ALA A 82 1.75 -5.49 2.41
N HIS A 83 2.08 -6.05 1.26
CA HIS A 83 2.78 -5.38 0.18
C HIS A 83 2.15 -5.78 -1.16
N HIS A 84 1.90 -4.80 -2.02
CA HIS A 84 1.40 -5.05 -3.37
C HIS A 84 2.56 -5.30 -4.35
N LEU A 85 2.52 -6.40 -5.10
CA LEU A 85 3.55 -6.77 -6.08
C LEU A 85 3.62 -5.75 -7.23
N ARG A 86 2.47 -5.44 -7.84
CA ARG A 86 2.26 -4.18 -8.54
C ARG A 86 1.71 -3.19 -7.53
N HIS A 87 2.48 -2.16 -7.21
CA HIS A 87 2.11 -1.20 -6.18
C HIS A 87 0.75 -0.52 -6.47
N TRP A 88 -0.02 -0.23 -5.42
CA TRP A 88 -1.38 0.31 -5.57
C TRP A 88 -1.38 1.69 -6.24
N GLU A 89 -0.39 2.53 -5.95
CA GLU A 89 -0.25 3.87 -6.56
C GLU A 89 0.06 3.78 -8.08
N ASP A 90 0.60 2.63 -8.52
CA ASP A 90 0.86 2.31 -9.92
C ASP A 90 -0.36 1.62 -10.58
N GLY A 91 -1.53 1.68 -9.94
CA GLY A 91 -2.77 1.04 -10.40
C GLY A 91 -2.84 -0.46 -10.13
N GLY A 92 -2.05 -0.97 -9.19
CA GLY A 92 -2.10 -2.38 -8.79
C GLY A 92 -3.41 -2.74 -8.08
N PRO A 93 -4.06 -3.87 -8.43
CA PRO A 93 -5.31 -4.27 -7.79
C PRO A 93 -5.07 -4.66 -6.32
N THR A 94 -6.01 -4.32 -5.45
CA THR A 94 -5.94 -4.74 -4.03
C THR A 94 -6.68 -6.06 -3.83
N GLU A 95 -6.00 -7.14 -4.19
CA GLU A 95 -6.52 -8.51 -4.16
C GLU A 95 -5.44 -9.51 -3.74
N LEU A 96 -5.83 -10.73 -3.36
CA LEU A 96 -4.88 -11.73 -2.84
C LEU A 96 -3.75 -12.04 -3.83
N ALA A 97 -4.05 -12.14 -5.12
CA ALA A 97 -3.08 -12.48 -6.16
C ALA A 97 -1.97 -11.42 -6.33
N ASN A 98 -2.23 -10.18 -5.93
CA ASN A 98 -1.27 -9.07 -6.00
C ASN A 98 -0.65 -8.72 -4.63
N LEU A 99 -0.99 -9.44 -3.56
CA LEU A 99 -0.50 -9.13 -2.21
C LEU A 99 0.46 -10.18 -1.70
N VAL A 100 1.44 -9.76 -0.89
CA VAL A 100 2.35 -10.62 -0.12
C VAL A 100 2.60 -10.03 1.27
N LEU A 101 3.11 -10.84 2.19
CA LEU A 101 3.52 -10.46 3.53
C LEU A 101 5.03 -10.42 3.62
N LEU A 102 5.55 -9.31 4.12
CA LEU A 102 6.98 -9.07 4.33
C LEU A 102 7.22 -8.65 5.77
N CYS A 103 8.33 -9.08 6.38
CA CYS A 103 8.74 -8.51 7.65
C CYS A 103 9.18 -7.04 7.44
N PRO A 104 9.21 -6.21 8.50
CA PRO A 104 9.56 -4.79 8.37
C PRO A 104 10.94 -4.55 7.73
N TYR A 105 11.89 -5.44 7.98
CA TYR A 105 13.22 -5.42 7.39
C TYR A 105 13.15 -5.63 5.86
N HIS A 106 12.65 -6.76 5.40
CA HIS A 106 12.59 -7.07 3.96
C HIS A 106 11.65 -6.14 3.19
N HIS A 107 10.57 -5.66 3.81
CA HIS A 107 9.70 -4.67 3.20
C HIS A 107 10.46 -3.37 2.91
N ARG A 108 11.26 -2.89 3.87
CA ARG A 108 12.11 -1.72 3.67
C ARG A 108 13.24 -1.98 2.68
N SER A 109 13.87 -3.16 2.72
CA SER A 109 14.90 -3.56 1.76
C SER A 109 14.37 -3.52 0.33
N HIS A 110 13.14 -4.00 0.10
CA HIS A 110 12.49 -3.94 -1.20
C HIS A 110 12.34 -2.51 -1.70
N HIS A 111 11.76 -1.61 -0.89
CA HIS A 111 11.58 -0.22 -1.28
C HIS A 111 12.88 0.58 -1.44
N ARG A 112 13.96 0.14 -0.79
CA ARG A 112 15.31 0.70 -0.96
C ARG A 112 16.05 0.14 -2.18
N GLY A 113 15.46 -0.82 -2.91
CA GLY A 113 16.11 -1.49 -4.04
C GLY A 113 17.21 -2.48 -3.64
N VAL A 114 17.32 -2.83 -2.36
CA VAL A 114 18.30 -3.83 -1.87
C VAL A 114 17.90 -5.24 -2.30
N ILE A 115 16.59 -5.48 -2.39
CA ILE A 115 16.03 -6.69 -2.96
C ILE A 115 14.93 -6.32 -3.95
N THR A 116 14.72 -7.16 -4.95
CA THR A 116 13.62 -7.00 -5.91
C THR A 116 12.69 -8.19 -5.80
N ILE A 117 11.38 -7.95 -5.69
CA ILE A 117 10.35 -9.00 -5.58
C ILE A 117 9.49 -8.93 -6.83
N THR A 118 9.42 -10.02 -7.59
CA THR A 118 8.67 -10.10 -8.85
C THR A 118 7.94 -11.44 -8.98
N GLY A 119 7.10 -11.55 -10.02
CA GLY A 119 6.31 -12.75 -10.27
C GLY A 119 4.94 -12.73 -9.58
N PRO A 120 4.14 -13.79 -9.77
CA PRO A 120 2.84 -13.92 -9.12
C PRO A 120 3.01 -14.29 -7.63
N ALA A 121 1.98 -14.03 -6.81
CA ALA A 121 2.06 -14.21 -5.36
C ALA A 121 2.31 -15.66 -4.89
N ASP A 122 2.07 -16.66 -5.74
CA ASP A 122 2.29 -18.09 -5.50
C ASP A 122 3.65 -18.61 -6.04
N ALA A 123 4.32 -17.86 -6.91
CA ALA A 123 5.63 -18.21 -7.48
C ALA A 123 6.58 -17.01 -7.51
N LEU A 124 6.80 -16.40 -6.34
CA LEU A 124 7.63 -15.21 -6.20
C LEU A 124 9.10 -15.49 -6.54
N THR A 125 9.69 -14.56 -7.28
CA THR A 125 11.13 -14.47 -7.52
C THR A 125 11.67 -13.31 -6.72
N VAL A 126 12.67 -13.57 -5.88
CA VAL A 126 13.35 -12.52 -5.11
C VAL A 126 14.83 -12.48 -5.48
N THR A 127 15.32 -11.31 -5.87
CA THR A 127 16.74 -11.10 -6.22
C THR A 127 17.38 -10.05 -5.32
N ASP A 128 18.72 -10.07 -5.23
CA ASP A 128 19.51 -8.98 -4.65
C ASP A 128 19.65 -7.79 -5.62
N THR A 129 20.46 -6.79 -5.24
CA THR A 129 20.81 -5.61 -6.06
C THR A 129 21.48 -5.97 -7.38
N ASP A 130 22.18 -7.10 -7.42
CA ASP A 130 22.95 -7.55 -8.57
C ASP A 130 22.14 -8.51 -9.46
N GLY A 131 20.86 -8.71 -9.15
CA GLY A 131 19.96 -9.60 -9.87
C GLY A 131 20.14 -11.09 -9.54
N ARG A 132 20.94 -11.44 -8.52
CA ARG A 132 21.11 -12.85 -8.12
C ARG A 132 19.91 -13.32 -7.31
N LEU A 133 19.42 -14.51 -7.64
CA LEU A 133 18.30 -15.13 -6.93
C LEU A 133 18.63 -15.39 -5.47
N LEU A 134 17.81 -14.89 -4.57
CA LEU A 134 17.88 -15.22 -3.15
C LEU A 134 17.30 -16.62 -2.93
N ARG A 135 18.13 -17.50 -2.39
CA ARG A 135 17.74 -18.82 -1.89
C ARG A 135 17.65 -18.76 -0.37
N PRO A 136 17.04 -19.76 0.30
CA PRO A 136 16.96 -19.77 1.76
C PRO A 136 18.30 -19.56 2.48
N GLY A 137 19.41 -20.06 1.92
CA GLY A 137 20.77 -19.83 2.45
C GLY A 137 21.35 -18.43 2.18
N SER A 138 20.79 -17.67 1.24
CA SER A 138 21.28 -16.34 0.85
C SER A 138 21.01 -15.25 1.89
N LEU A 139 20.07 -15.49 2.83
CA LEU A 139 19.76 -14.55 3.92
C LEU A 139 20.59 -14.78 5.19
N ALA A 140 21.39 -15.85 5.24
CA ALA A 140 22.31 -16.05 6.34
C ALA A 140 23.40 -14.97 6.23
N ARG A 141 23.27 -13.89 7.00
CA ARG A 141 24.46 -13.11 7.37
C ARG A 141 25.24 -14.00 8.32
N PRO A 142 26.45 -14.50 7.97
CA PRO A 142 27.26 -15.19 8.95
C PRO A 142 27.46 -14.21 10.11
N PRO A 143 27.25 -14.62 11.38
CA PRO A 143 27.55 -13.74 12.49
C PRO A 143 29.03 -13.36 12.39
N THR A 144 29.32 -12.10 12.07
CA THR A 144 30.70 -11.62 11.92
C THR A 144 31.43 -11.51 13.26
N GLN A 145 30.72 -11.74 14.36
CA GLN A 145 31.27 -11.73 15.71
C GLN A 145 30.74 -12.95 16.49
N PRO A 146 31.60 -13.65 17.24
CA PRO A 146 31.16 -14.63 18.22
C PRO A 146 30.14 -13.99 19.17
N HIS A 147 29.09 -14.72 19.51
CA HIS A 147 28.17 -14.28 20.55
C HIS A 147 28.98 -14.02 21.84
N PRO A 148 28.83 -12.85 22.49
CA PRO A 148 29.45 -12.64 23.79
C PRO A 148 28.92 -13.72 24.75
N PRO A 149 29.78 -14.28 25.63
CA PRO A 149 29.35 -15.33 26.54
C PRO A 149 28.19 -14.81 27.38
N SER A 150 27.11 -15.59 27.46
CA SER A 150 26.02 -15.32 28.38
C SER A 150 26.58 -15.23 29.80
N ARG A 151 26.33 -14.10 30.47
CA ARG A 151 26.74 -13.92 31.86
C ARG A 151 26.14 -15.05 32.70
N PRO A 152 26.91 -15.75 33.56
CA PRO A 152 26.36 -16.77 34.44
C PRO A 152 25.18 -16.21 35.21
N ALA A 153 24.13 -17.02 35.37
CA ALA A 153 23.01 -16.67 36.24
C ALA A 153 23.59 -16.34 37.62
N GLN A 154 23.37 -15.10 38.07
CA GLN A 154 23.67 -14.75 39.46
C GLN A 154 22.49 -15.24 40.28
N ASP A 155 22.78 -16.07 41.28
CA ASP A 155 21.77 -16.48 42.26
C ASP A 155 21.20 -15.22 42.94
N PRO A 156 19.88 -15.18 43.21
CA PRO A 156 19.29 -14.08 43.95
C PRO A 156 19.87 -14.05 45.38
N PRO A 157 20.16 -12.86 45.94
CA PRO A 157 20.66 -12.76 47.31
C PRO A 157 19.62 -13.28 48.30
N ALA A 158 20.06 -14.08 49.27
CA ALA A 158 19.24 -14.85 50.22
C ALA A 158 18.42 -14.02 51.23
N ASN A 159 18.37 -12.69 51.12
CA ASN A 159 17.65 -11.83 52.07
C ASN A 159 16.88 -10.74 51.32
N ALA A 160 15.69 -11.08 50.81
CA ALA A 160 14.66 -10.13 50.43
C ALA A 160 13.42 -10.38 51.29
N PRO A 161 12.83 -9.35 51.94
CA PRO A 161 11.68 -9.54 52.81
C PRO A 161 10.44 -9.95 52.00
N THR A 162 9.74 -10.97 52.50
CA THR A 162 8.44 -11.42 51.99
C THR A 162 7.41 -10.32 52.18
N VAL A 163 7.00 -9.66 51.09
CA VAL A 163 5.77 -8.87 51.06
C VAL A 163 4.79 -9.57 50.13
N GLY A 164 3.78 -10.19 50.74
CA GLY A 164 2.59 -10.68 50.05
C GLY A 164 1.67 -9.53 49.66
N GLY A 165 1.02 -9.65 48.51
CA GLY A 165 0.01 -8.69 48.05
C GLY A 165 -0.28 -8.80 46.55
N THR A 166 -1.45 -9.36 46.27
CA THR A 166 -2.22 -9.49 45.02
C THR A 166 -2.15 -8.38 43.94
N ASN A 167 -2.06 -8.85 42.66
CA ASN A 167 -2.73 -8.40 41.41
C ASN A 167 -2.32 -7.03 40.79
N PRO A 168 -2.71 -6.65 39.55
CA PRO A 168 -2.90 -7.32 38.25
C PRO A 168 -1.99 -6.71 37.14
N SER A 169 -2.00 -7.27 35.92
CA SER A 169 -1.68 -6.59 34.65
C SER A 169 -0.30 -5.92 34.49
N ASN A 170 0.56 -6.47 33.61
CA ASN A 170 1.56 -5.65 32.91
C ASN A 170 1.05 -5.33 31.48
N PRO A 171 0.50 -4.13 31.22
CA PRO A 171 -0.03 -3.76 29.93
C PRO A 171 1.01 -2.90 29.18
N ASN A 172 2.18 -3.44 28.80
CA ASN A 172 3.07 -2.67 27.92
C ASN A 172 4.10 -3.51 27.15
N HIS A 173 3.66 -4.21 26.10
CA HIS A 173 4.48 -4.32 24.88
C HIS A 173 3.59 -4.41 23.63
N HIS A 174 2.51 -3.63 23.60
CA HIS A 174 1.81 -3.33 22.36
C HIS A 174 2.56 -2.18 21.67
N GLN A 175 3.62 -2.50 20.93
CA GLN A 175 4.11 -1.59 19.91
C GLN A 175 2.95 -1.39 18.92
N ARG A 176 2.30 -0.23 19.08
CA ARG A 176 1.20 0.21 18.24
C ARG A 176 1.65 0.06 16.79
N HIS A 177 0.93 -0.75 16.03
CA HIS A 177 0.96 -0.68 14.57
C HIS A 177 0.80 0.79 14.19
N HIS A 178 1.86 1.43 13.74
CA HIS A 178 1.80 2.80 13.24
C HIS A 178 0.98 2.74 11.95
N ARG A 179 -0.34 2.89 12.09
CA ARG A 179 -1.24 3.09 10.97
C ARG A 179 -0.96 4.47 10.44
N HIS A 180 -0.34 4.54 9.27
CA HIS A 180 -0.17 5.80 8.57
C HIS A 180 -1.53 6.17 7.97
N ARG A 181 -2.04 7.34 8.36
CA ARG A 181 -3.19 7.96 7.70
C ARG A 181 -2.64 8.68 6.48
N ILE A 182 -3.13 8.36 5.30
CA ILE A 182 -2.69 8.98 4.05
C ILE A 182 -3.83 9.82 3.52
N GLU A 183 -3.57 11.09 3.30
CA GLU A 183 -4.50 12.00 2.65
C GLU A 183 -4.05 12.07 1.18
N THR A 184 -4.81 11.42 0.31
CA THR A 184 -4.51 11.28 -1.12
C THR A 184 -5.15 12.42 -1.88
N GLN A 185 -4.36 13.28 -2.51
CA GLN A 185 -4.84 14.36 -3.37
C GLN A 185 -5.11 13.79 -4.77
N THR A 186 -6.35 13.85 -5.22
CA THR A 186 -6.71 13.54 -6.62
C THR A 186 -7.25 14.82 -7.26
N HIS A 187 -6.52 15.35 -8.25
CA HIS A 187 -6.98 16.47 -9.05
C HIS A 187 -7.99 15.98 -10.08
N TRP A 188 -9.21 16.49 -10.05
CA TRP A 188 -10.11 16.33 -11.19
C TRP A 188 -9.81 17.45 -12.19
N ARG A 189 -9.12 17.14 -13.28
CA ARG A 189 -9.16 18.00 -14.47
C ARG A 189 -10.56 17.91 -15.03
N THR A 190 -11.35 18.98 -14.92
CA THR A 190 -12.38 19.23 -15.92
C THR A 190 -11.65 19.38 -17.24
N THR A 191 -11.62 18.32 -18.06
CA THR A 191 -11.56 18.54 -19.51
C THR A 191 -12.80 19.33 -19.85
N ARG A 192 -12.66 20.65 -19.88
CA ARG A 192 -13.55 21.50 -20.65
C ARG A 192 -13.53 20.89 -22.05
N PRO A 193 -14.66 20.47 -22.64
CA PRO A 193 -14.63 20.06 -24.04
C PRO A 193 -14.00 21.20 -24.84
N PRO A 194 -13.14 20.91 -25.84
CA PRO A 194 -12.54 21.96 -26.65
C PRO A 194 -13.68 22.87 -27.10
N THR A 195 -13.54 24.16 -26.81
CA THR A 195 -14.46 25.16 -27.32
C THR A 195 -14.22 25.17 -28.82
N THR A 196 -15.00 24.40 -29.56
CA THR A 196 -15.00 24.47 -31.01
C THR A 196 -15.45 25.89 -31.34
N SER A 197 -14.49 26.70 -31.80
CA SER A 197 -14.77 27.94 -32.50
C SER A 197 -15.65 27.58 -33.69
N ARG A 198 -16.95 27.78 -33.53
CA ARG A 198 -17.95 27.53 -34.56
C ARG A 198 -17.76 28.59 -35.64
N THR A 199 -17.16 28.21 -36.75
CA THR A 199 -17.32 28.92 -38.02
C THR A 199 -18.82 28.97 -38.36
N PRO A 200 -19.33 30.06 -38.94
CA PRO A 200 -20.72 30.11 -39.37
C PRO A 200 -20.86 29.25 -40.62
N GLU A 201 -21.25 27.99 -40.46
CA GLU A 201 -21.72 27.16 -41.57
C GLU A 201 -23.19 27.46 -41.83
N THR A 202 -23.47 27.92 -43.04
CA THR A 202 -24.80 28.15 -43.59
C THR A 202 -25.58 26.83 -43.63
N THR A 203 -26.50 26.63 -42.69
CA THR A 203 -27.43 25.49 -42.70
C THR A 203 -28.38 25.59 -43.89
N THR A 204 -28.12 24.82 -44.95
CA THR A 204 -29.17 24.40 -45.88
C THR A 204 -29.83 23.16 -45.27
N ASN A 205 -31.08 23.29 -44.82
CA ASN A 205 -31.85 22.17 -44.29
C ASN A 205 -32.12 21.13 -45.39
N PRO A 206 -31.92 19.82 -45.14
CA PRO A 206 -32.33 18.78 -46.07
C PRO A 206 -33.86 18.67 -46.14
N ALA A 207 -34.38 18.41 -47.34
CA ALA A 207 -35.82 18.30 -47.62
C ALA A 207 -36.46 17.13 -46.83
N PRO A 208 -37.75 17.28 -46.42
CA PRO A 208 -38.45 16.24 -45.68
C PRO A 208 -38.72 15.01 -46.57
N PRO A 209 -38.81 13.79 -45.97
CA PRO A 209 -39.07 12.56 -46.70
C PRO A 209 -40.49 12.56 -47.33
N PRO A 210 -40.68 11.88 -48.47
CA PRO A 210 -41.97 11.82 -49.15
C PRO A 210 -43.01 11.03 -48.33
N THR A 211 -44.25 11.52 -48.36
CA THR A 211 -45.40 10.88 -47.71
C THR A 211 -45.82 9.58 -48.40
N PRO A 212 -46.28 8.56 -47.65
CA PRO A 212 -46.75 7.30 -48.22
C PRO A 212 -48.07 7.47 -49.00
N PRO A 213 -48.33 6.64 -50.03
CA PRO A 213 -49.55 6.72 -50.82
C PRO A 213 -50.80 6.24 -50.04
N PRO A 214 -52.00 6.74 -50.38
CA PRO A 214 -53.24 6.34 -49.73
C PRO A 214 -53.63 4.88 -50.04
N PRO A 215 -54.37 4.21 -49.14
CA PRO A 215 -54.80 2.83 -49.36
C PRO A 215 -55.82 2.75 -50.51
N ALA A 216 -55.67 1.72 -51.35
CA ALA A 216 -56.56 1.46 -52.46
C ALA A 216 -57.97 1.11 -51.97
N SER A 217 -58.96 1.89 -52.44
CA SER A 217 -60.38 1.54 -52.33
C SER A 217 -60.67 0.26 -53.11
N ARG A 218 -61.24 -0.75 -52.46
CA ARG A 218 -61.88 -1.88 -53.14
C ARG A 218 -63.37 -1.62 -53.22
N CYS A 219 -63.92 -1.87 -54.40
CA CYS A 219 -65.36 -1.91 -54.71
C CYS A 219 -66.08 -3.00 -53.91
#